data_AF-A0A853IAI2-F1
#
_entry.id   AF-A0A853IAI2-F1
#
_cell.length_a   1.000
_cell.length_b   1.000
_cell.length_c   1.000
_cell.angle_alpha   90.00
_cell.angle_beta   90.00
_cell.angle_gamma   90.00
#
_symmetry.space_group_name_H-M   'P 1'
#
loop_
_entity.id
_entity.type
_entity.pdbx_description
1 polymer ?
#
loop_
_entity_poly.entity_id
_entity_poly.type
_entity_poly.pdbx_seq_one_letter_code
_entity_poly.pdbx_strand_id
1 'polypeptide(L)'
;MNINNINENTTDAITITTTTNGHFSDVIANHQTVTFPADIQQADLAVWRRGNKLVIEHKTTEERIEFNYWFTYTSSHYKTQQLQFNNGSKLTLAEVEAIAVYQGTDNGEQLVGYRELSETIHAQGGDDKVFSRGGDDTIDAGAGNDYVDGGSGNDTITGGLGNDVLHGRSGNDAIHGGKGDDQLSGGVGNDHLVGGAGKDVLFGGEDHDILLGNAGNDYLDGQEGDDQINGGDGNDQLMGGTGNNQLVGGKGDDKYVYGGGFDTINNEGGGKDVIIFNNVLPAGLTFAKDNNDLIITVDGDSQQGIRVINHFLGGDYSIDLVQPAEGYAYSLTEINALARANEIPEGESYQAFVEDTDESNRFSATRFADWVEANGGDDTVFGMMGNDYIKGGKGDDHLLGGNGRANQADGDDILEGGEGNDILYGEQGNDLLKGGTGNDHYYYQAGTGKDTIDNSGGGRDVLFFIDINRNRLSFYQDKKDLVVLVDNDKNQQVRVLNHFNGGDSAISLIQPDDGFAMNRQAFETLVKPYPNTIDDFSLENTTTNVESLIHAMSGFVSERELNTTRAEVTATAEVYSAITVNLT
;
A
#
# COMPACT_ATOMS: atom_id res chain seq x y z
N MET A 1 35.86 -16.29 -58.97
CA MET A 1 35.88 -15.94 -60.40
C MET A 1 34.86 -14.82 -60.55
N ASN A 2 35.26 -13.59 -60.89
CA ASN A 2 34.32 -12.47 -61.04
C ASN A 2 33.36 -12.79 -62.19
N ILE A 3 32.07 -12.99 -61.91
CA ILE A 3 31.03 -12.91 -62.94
C ILE A 3 30.75 -11.41 -63.14
N ASN A 4 31.77 -10.66 -63.57
CA ASN A 4 31.61 -9.29 -63.99
C ASN A 4 31.40 -9.30 -65.50
N ASN A 5 30.24 -8.80 -65.91
CA ASN A 5 29.77 -8.66 -67.30
C ASN A 5 29.31 -9.95 -67.98
N ILE A 6 28.04 -10.30 -67.77
CA ILE A 6 27.24 -10.85 -68.87
C ILE A 6 26.41 -9.69 -69.41
N ASN A 7 26.93 -9.04 -70.45
CA ASN A 7 26.13 -8.20 -71.33
C ASN A 7 25.23 -9.10 -72.17
N GLU A 8 23.99 -8.64 -72.36
CA GLU A 8 23.03 -8.94 -73.44
C GLU A 8 21.70 -9.51 -72.94
N ASN A 9 20.72 -8.61 -72.77
CA ASN A 9 19.33 -8.72 -73.26
C ASN A 9 18.62 -10.10 -73.24
N THR A 10 18.92 -10.95 -72.25
CA THR A 10 18.36 -12.30 -72.14
C THR A 10 17.79 -12.50 -70.74
N THR A 11 16.59 -13.09 -70.68
CA THR A 11 15.91 -13.56 -69.47
C THR A 11 16.55 -14.84 -68.91
N ASP A 12 17.87 -14.99 -69.05
CA ASP A 12 18.56 -16.26 -68.82
C ASP A 12 18.80 -16.52 -67.33
N ALA A 13 18.61 -17.77 -66.92
CA ALA A 13 18.86 -18.24 -65.56
C ALA A 13 20.37 -18.45 -65.34
N ILE A 14 20.90 -17.95 -64.23
CA ILE A 14 22.29 -18.21 -63.84
C ILE A 14 22.30 -19.49 -62.99
N THR A 15 22.93 -20.54 -63.52
CA THR A 15 23.08 -21.83 -62.82
C THR A 15 24.38 -21.83 -62.02
N ILE A 16 24.28 -22.02 -60.72
CA ILE A 16 25.46 -22.15 -59.84
C ILE A 16 25.75 -23.64 -59.69
N THR A 17 26.97 -24.06 -60.05
CA THR A 17 27.42 -25.44 -59.87
C THR A 17 28.21 -25.56 -58.56
N THR A 18 28.22 -26.77 -57.99
CA THR A 18 28.63 -27.15 -56.62
C THR A 18 30.10 -26.89 -56.24
N THR A 19 30.81 -25.98 -56.91
CA THR A 19 32.25 -25.76 -56.68
C THR A 19 32.72 -24.30 -56.82
N THR A 20 31.84 -23.30 -56.87
CA THR A 20 32.26 -21.91 -57.17
C THR A 20 31.66 -20.83 -56.27
N ASN A 21 32.53 -20.14 -55.52
CA ASN A 21 32.24 -18.81 -54.96
C ASN A 21 31.93 -17.81 -56.08
N GLY A 22 30.75 -17.19 -56.04
CA GLY A 22 30.25 -16.24 -57.04
C GLY A 22 30.03 -14.84 -56.46
N HIS A 23 30.38 -13.81 -57.25
CA HIS A 23 30.01 -12.42 -56.97
C HIS A 23 29.06 -11.92 -58.06
N PHE A 24 27.97 -11.28 -57.65
CA PHE A 24 26.94 -10.70 -58.52
C PHE A 24 26.89 -9.18 -58.30
N SER A 25 26.88 -8.41 -59.40
CA SER A 25 26.60 -6.97 -59.38
C SER A 25 26.01 -6.55 -60.72
N ASP A 26 24.69 -6.64 -60.87
CA ASP A 26 24.02 -6.28 -62.12
C ASP A 26 23.60 -4.80 -62.12
N VAL A 27 24.13 -4.03 -63.07
CA VAL A 27 23.90 -2.58 -63.14
C VAL A 27 22.54 -2.26 -63.80
N ILE A 28 21.91 -3.22 -64.49
CA ILE A 28 20.63 -3.05 -65.19
C ILE A 28 19.54 -3.87 -64.48
N ALA A 29 18.36 -3.29 -64.26
CA ALA A 29 17.20 -4.04 -63.76
C ALA A 29 16.85 -5.16 -64.75
N ASN A 30 17.19 -6.41 -64.41
CA ASN A 30 16.85 -7.58 -65.20
C ASN A 30 16.30 -8.70 -64.30
N HIS A 31 15.52 -9.58 -64.93
CA HIS A 31 14.72 -10.62 -64.26
C HIS A 31 15.51 -11.93 -64.11
N GLN A 32 16.79 -11.87 -63.72
CA GLN A 32 17.63 -13.06 -63.61
C GLN A 32 17.13 -13.97 -62.50
N THR A 33 17.05 -15.29 -62.75
CA THR A 33 16.75 -16.33 -61.74
C THR A 33 18.05 -17.05 -61.39
N VAL A 34 18.35 -17.19 -60.10
CA VAL A 34 19.48 -18.02 -59.64
C VAL A 34 18.97 -19.42 -59.36
N THR A 35 19.53 -20.42 -60.04
CA THR A 35 19.10 -21.82 -59.91
C THR A 35 20.13 -22.63 -59.13
N PHE A 36 19.67 -23.28 -58.07
CA PHE A 36 20.48 -24.19 -57.25
C PHE A 36 20.42 -25.64 -57.78
N PRO A 37 21.53 -26.39 -57.69
CA PRO A 37 21.61 -27.78 -58.12
C PRO A 37 20.79 -28.71 -57.22
N ALA A 38 20.62 -29.96 -57.66
CA ALA A 38 19.70 -30.93 -57.03
C ALA A 38 20.04 -31.31 -55.58
N ASP A 39 21.29 -31.11 -55.17
CA ASP A 39 21.85 -31.44 -53.87
C ASP A 39 21.78 -30.28 -52.86
N ILE A 40 21.35 -29.07 -53.28
CA ILE A 40 21.17 -27.92 -52.40
C ILE A 40 19.68 -27.63 -52.24
N GLN A 41 19.17 -27.76 -51.02
CA GLN A 41 17.82 -27.39 -50.64
C GLN A 41 17.81 -26.04 -49.94
N GLN A 42 16.64 -25.38 -49.89
CA GLN A 42 16.48 -24.11 -49.18
C GLN A 42 16.90 -24.20 -47.70
N ALA A 43 16.60 -25.32 -47.03
CA ALA A 43 16.93 -25.53 -45.63
C ALA A 43 18.46 -25.58 -45.36
N ASP A 44 19.26 -25.84 -46.39
CA ASP A 44 20.72 -25.93 -46.30
C ASP A 44 21.40 -24.56 -46.35
N LEU A 45 20.65 -23.49 -46.65
CA LEU A 45 21.18 -22.14 -46.86
C LEU A 45 20.88 -21.20 -45.69
N ALA A 46 21.85 -20.36 -45.36
CA ALA A 46 21.71 -19.18 -44.52
C ALA A 46 21.81 -17.92 -45.41
N VAL A 47 21.00 -16.91 -45.11
CA VAL A 47 20.95 -15.66 -45.87
C VAL A 47 21.31 -14.52 -44.95
N TRP A 48 22.38 -13.81 -45.30
CA TRP A 48 22.95 -12.74 -44.49
C TRP A 48 22.94 -11.43 -45.25
N ARG A 49 22.74 -10.34 -44.53
CA ARG A 49 23.10 -9.00 -44.96
C ARG A 49 24.39 -8.60 -44.26
N ARG A 50 25.39 -8.19 -45.05
CA ARG A 50 26.67 -7.65 -44.55
C ARG A 50 26.91 -6.30 -45.21
N GLY A 51 26.64 -5.22 -44.48
CA GLY A 51 26.52 -3.88 -45.02
C GLY A 51 25.45 -3.81 -46.13
N ASN A 52 25.88 -3.48 -47.35
CA ASN A 52 25.00 -3.40 -48.52
C ASN A 52 24.92 -4.68 -49.35
N LYS A 53 25.55 -5.77 -48.89
CA LYS A 53 25.62 -7.04 -49.63
C LYS A 53 24.61 -8.04 -49.10
N LEU A 54 24.01 -8.81 -50.00
CA LEU A 54 23.36 -10.08 -49.66
C LEU A 54 24.40 -11.19 -49.80
N VAL A 55 24.52 -12.05 -48.80
CA VAL A 55 25.41 -13.21 -48.81
C VAL A 55 24.58 -14.45 -48.52
N ILE A 56 24.54 -15.39 -49.46
CA ILE A 56 23.88 -16.69 -49.27
C ILE A 56 24.99 -17.71 -49.04
N GLU A 57 25.00 -18.34 -47.86
CA GLU A 57 26.03 -19.29 -47.44
C GLU A 57 25.40 -20.66 -47.20
N HIS A 58 26.11 -21.73 -47.54
CA HIS A 58 25.69 -23.07 -47.17
C HIS A 58 26.03 -23.32 -45.71
N LYS A 59 25.07 -23.81 -44.90
CA LYS A 59 25.20 -23.88 -43.44
C LYS A 59 26.34 -24.78 -42.94
N THR A 60 26.76 -25.75 -43.73
CA THR A 60 27.78 -26.74 -43.34
C THR A 60 29.07 -26.69 -44.17
N THR A 61 29.18 -25.78 -45.14
CA THR A 61 30.38 -25.63 -45.98
C THR A 61 30.80 -24.16 -46.02
N GLU A 62 31.99 -23.86 -46.54
CA GLU A 62 32.46 -22.48 -46.72
C GLU A 62 31.95 -21.83 -48.03
N GLU A 63 31.05 -22.51 -48.74
CA GLU A 63 30.57 -22.07 -50.05
C GLU A 63 29.55 -20.95 -49.89
N ARG A 64 29.72 -19.90 -50.72
CA ARG A 64 28.83 -18.75 -50.68
C ARG A 64 28.65 -18.03 -51.99
N ILE A 65 27.57 -17.27 -52.04
CA ILE A 65 27.20 -16.38 -53.13
C ILE A 65 27.04 -14.97 -52.56
N GLU A 66 27.74 -14.00 -53.14
CA GLU A 66 27.64 -12.60 -52.72
C GLU A 66 26.98 -11.75 -53.81
N PHE A 67 25.92 -11.03 -53.46
CA PHE A 67 25.33 -9.98 -54.29
C PHE A 67 25.70 -8.62 -53.72
N ASN A 68 26.47 -7.85 -54.48
CA ASN A 68 26.88 -6.51 -54.08
C ASN A 68 25.76 -5.50 -54.33
N TYR A 69 25.60 -4.53 -53.43
CA TYR A 69 24.65 -3.42 -53.53
C TYR A 69 23.17 -3.82 -53.45
N TRP A 70 22.85 -5.04 -53.02
CA TRP A 70 21.49 -5.54 -52.87
C TRP A 70 20.62 -4.59 -52.02
N PHE A 71 21.18 -4.08 -50.92
CA PHE A 71 20.47 -3.23 -49.97
C PHE A 71 20.75 -1.73 -50.17
N THR A 72 21.38 -1.32 -51.27
CA THR A 72 21.71 0.10 -51.52
C THR A 72 20.55 0.89 -52.11
N TYR A 73 19.78 0.27 -53.01
CA TYR A 73 18.70 0.95 -53.75
C TYR A 73 17.37 0.22 -53.56
N THR A 74 16.27 0.95 -53.66
CA THR A 74 14.91 0.39 -53.56
C THR A 74 14.44 -0.26 -54.86
N SER A 75 15.10 0.02 -55.98
CA SER A 75 14.80 -0.55 -57.29
C SER A 75 15.29 -2.00 -57.41
N SER A 76 14.84 -2.72 -58.44
CA SER A 76 15.31 -4.08 -58.75
C SER A 76 16.71 -4.15 -59.36
N HIS A 77 17.43 -3.02 -59.43
CA HIS A 77 18.83 -3.00 -59.86
C HIS A 77 19.68 -3.75 -58.83
N TYR A 78 20.68 -4.50 -59.29
CA TYR A 78 21.57 -5.35 -58.47
C TYR A 78 20.89 -6.54 -57.75
N LYS A 79 19.64 -6.86 -58.10
CA LYS A 79 18.84 -7.92 -57.46
C LYS A 79 18.47 -9.04 -58.43
N THR A 80 18.30 -10.26 -57.93
CA THR A 80 17.70 -11.38 -58.69
C THR A 80 16.18 -11.40 -58.52
N GLN A 81 15.44 -11.90 -59.51
CA GLN A 81 13.99 -12.03 -59.43
C GLN A 81 13.55 -13.09 -58.41
N GLN A 82 14.24 -14.24 -58.41
CA GLN A 82 13.94 -15.36 -57.53
C GLN A 82 15.15 -16.30 -57.43
N LEU A 83 15.24 -17.00 -56.30
CA LEU A 83 16.04 -18.21 -56.15
C LEU A 83 15.16 -19.41 -56.49
N GLN A 84 15.63 -20.31 -57.34
CA GLN A 84 14.89 -21.51 -57.74
C GLN A 84 15.66 -22.77 -57.37
N PHE A 85 14.95 -23.73 -56.77
CA PHE A 85 15.49 -25.03 -56.34
C PHE A 85 15.00 -26.15 -57.27
N ASN A 86 15.76 -27.24 -57.33
CA ASN A 86 15.48 -28.36 -58.24
C ASN A 86 14.17 -29.12 -57.94
N ASN A 87 13.68 -29.05 -56.69
CA ASN A 87 12.37 -29.59 -56.31
C ASN A 87 11.18 -28.74 -56.82
N GLY A 88 11.45 -27.61 -57.48
CA GLY A 88 10.46 -26.68 -57.99
C GLY A 88 10.09 -25.55 -57.02
N SER A 89 10.58 -25.56 -55.78
CA SER A 89 10.39 -24.45 -54.85
C SER A 89 11.17 -23.22 -55.29
N LYS A 90 10.67 -22.06 -54.89
CA LYS A 90 11.22 -20.76 -55.27
C LYS A 90 11.16 -19.82 -54.07
N LEU A 91 12.16 -18.96 -53.95
CA LEU A 91 12.11 -17.77 -53.10
C LEU A 91 12.08 -16.56 -54.00
N THR A 92 11.01 -15.79 -53.92
CA THR A 92 10.89 -14.47 -54.53
C THR A 92 11.89 -13.50 -53.89
N LEU A 93 12.14 -12.37 -54.56
CA LEU A 93 12.92 -11.27 -54.00
C LEU A 93 12.49 -10.91 -52.57
N ALA A 94 11.19 -10.71 -52.35
CA ALA A 94 10.65 -10.28 -51.07
C ALA A 94 10.90 -11.34 -49.98
N GLU A 95 10.75 -12.63 -50.31
CA GLU A 95 11.04 -13.72 -49.38
C GLU A 95 12.54 -13.81 -49.04
N VAL A 96 13.43 -13.51 -49.99
CA VAL A 96 14.88 -13.45 -49.72
C VAL A 96 15.22 -12.27 -48.81
N GLU A 97 14.62 -11.10 -49.04
CA GLU A 97 14.82 -9.93 -48.20
C GLU A 97 14.30 -10.17 -46.77
N ALA A 98 13.13 -10.80 -46.63
CA ALA A 98 12.52 -11.09 -45.34
C ALA A 98 13.27 -12.12 -44.48
N ILE A 99 14.05 -13.03 -45.08
CA ILE A 99 14.83 -14.04 -44.34
C ILE A 99 16.29 -13.63 -44.13
N ALA A 100 16.71 -12.47 -44.62
CA ALA A 100 18.10 -12.01 -44.52
C ALA A 100 18.38 -11.43 -43.13
N VAL A 101 19.37 -11.98 -42.41
CA VAL A 101 19.81 -11.47 -41.11
C VAL A 101 20.94 -10.45 -41.30
N TYR A 102 20.79 -9.22 -40.78
CA TYR A 102 21.83 -8.20 -40.83
C TYR A 102 22.87 -8.44 -39.74
N GLN A 103 24.04 -8.91 -40.16
CA GLN A 103 25.17 -9.20 -39.30
C GLN A 103 26.20 -8.06 -39.33
N GLY A 104 26.42 -7.43 -38.17
CA GLY A 104 27.53 -6.50 -37.88
C GLY A 104 28.85 -7.21 -37.59
N THR A 105 29.80 -6.51 -36.98
CA THR A 105 31.13 -7.01 -36.61
C THR A 105 31.48 -6.66 -35.16
N ASP A 106 32.63 -7.09 -34.67
CA ASP A 106 33.09 -6.73 -33.31
C ASP A 106 33.65 -5.28 -33.21
N ASN A 107 33.30 -4.39 -34.15
CA ASN A 107 33.71 -2.98 -34.12
C ASN A 107 32.46 -2.10 -34.08
N GLY A 108 32.55 -0.95 -33.41
CA GLY A 108 31.48 0.04 -33.44
C GLY A 108 31.17 0.55 -34.84
N GLU A 109 29.94 0.32 -35.28
CA GLU A 109 29.43 0.52 -36.62
C GLU A 109 28.07 1.24 -36.61
N GLN A 110 27.61 1.63 -37.81
CA GLN A 110 26.24 2.11 -37.98
C GLN A 110 25.48 1.13 -38.88
N LEU A 111 24.48 0.47 -38.31
CA LEU A 111 23.59 -0.46 -38.97
C LEU A 111 22.25 0.24 -39.23
N VAL A 112 21.78 0.19 -40.47
CA VAL A 112 20.52 0.82 -40.86
C VAL A 112 19.65 -0.21 -41.58
N GLY A 113 18.46 -0.47 -41.05
CA GLY A 113 17.44 -1.34 -41.63
C GLY A 113 17.03 -0.92 -43.04
N TYR A 114 16.38 -1.84 -43.74
CA TYR A 114 16.09 -1.77 -45.15
C TYR A 114 14.59 -1.66 -45.42
N ARG A 115 14.15 -0.39 -45.55
CA ARG A 115 12.77 0.02 -45.85
C ARG A 115 11.89 -0.04 -44.60
N GLU A 116 10.80 -0.82 -44.68
CA GLU A 116 9.70 -0.98 -43.71
C GLU A 116 9.43 -2.50 -43.56
N LEU A 117 10.48 -3.31 -43.47
CA LEU A 117 10.39 -4.77 -43.38
C LEU A 117 10.68 -5.19 -41.93
N SER A 118 10.07 -6.29 -41.50
CA SER A 118 10.52 -6.98 -40.30
C SER A 118 11.90 -7.60 -40.53
N GLU A 119 12.89 -7.18 -39.75
CA GLU A 119 14.29 -7.53 -39.94
C GLU A 119 14.90 -8.14 -38.68
N THR A 120 15.88 -9.02 -38.86
CA THR A 120 16.71 -9.50 -37.74
C THR A 120 18.09 -8.90 -37.86
N ILE A 121 18.53 -8.18 -36.84
CA ILE A 121 19.80 -7.46 -36.80
C ILE A 121 20.62 -7.96 -35.61
N HIS A 122 21.86 -8.37 -35.84
CA HIS A 122 22.84 -8.69 -34.81
C HIS A 122 24.06 -7.79 -34.99
N ALA A 123 24.26 -6.79 -34.12
CA ALA A 123 25.35 -5.84 -34.25
C ALA A 123 26.70 -6.43 -33.80
N GLN A 124 26.67 -7.35 -32.83
CA GLN A 124 27.79 -8.15 -32.28
C GLN A 124 28.55 -7.44 -31.17
N GLY A 125 29.56 -6.63 -31.48
CA GLY A 125 30.38 -6.04 -30.44
C GLY A 125 31.01 -4.72 -30.86
N GLY A 126 31.48 -3.95 -29.89
CA GLY A 126 31.82 -2.55 -30.09
C GLY A 126 30.60 -1.65 -29.87
N ASP A 127 30.83 -0.34 -29.82
CA ASP A 127 29.77 0.64 -29.57
C ASP A 127 29.02 0.95 -30.88
N ASP A 128 27.87 0.32 -31.08
CA ASP A 128 27.09 0.32 -32.31
C ASP A 128 25.96 1.36 -32.33
N LYS A 129 25.51 1.69 -33.55
CA LYS A 129 24.31 2.50 -33.79
C LYS A 129 23.38 1.77 -34.74
N VAL A 130 22.26 1.27 -34.24
CA VAL A 130 21.26 0.53 -35.00
C VAL A 130 20.02 1.40 -35.22
N PHE A 131 19.55 1.49 -36.47
CA PHE A 131 18.32 2.16 -36.86
C PHE A 131 17.50 1.22 -37.76
N SER A 132 16.56 0.44 -37.22
CA SER A 132 15.86 -0.61 -37.99
C SER A 132 14.71 -0.06 -38.84
N ARG A 133 14.09 1.03 -38.38
CA ARG A 133 13.12 1.90 -39.08
C ARG A 133 11.69 1.47 -38.92
N GLY A 134 11.24 0.44 -39.62
CA GLY A 134 9.83 0.14 -39.71
C GLY A 134 9.61 -1.32 -40.03
N GLY A 135 8.52 -1.90 -39.54
CA GLY A 135 8.34 -3.34 -39.48
C GLY A 135 8.57 -3.85 -38.06
N ASP A 136 8.13 -5.08 -37.78
CA ASP A 136 8.35 -5.72 -36.47
C ASP A 136 9.78 -6.31 -36.46
N ASP A 137 10.74 -5.62 -35.86
CA ASP A 137 12.16 -5.96 -35.92
C ASP A 137 12.63 -6.81 -34.73
N THR A 138 13.73 -7.54 -34.90
CA THR A 138 14.43 -8.25 -33.82
C THR A 138 15.89 -7.84 -33.82
N ILE A 139 16.33 -7.17 -32.76
CA ILE A 139 17.64 -6.51 -32.68
C ILE A 139 18.39 -7.04 -31.46
N ASP A 140 19.61 -7.52 -31.69
CA ASP A 140 20.61 -7.86 -30.66
C ASP A 140 21.83 -6.95 -30.89
N ALA A 141 22.03 -5.96 -30.00
CA ALA A 141 23.12 -5.00 -30.12
C ALA A 141 24.45 -5.64 -29.68
N GLY A 142 24.44 -6.41 -28.61
CA GLY A 142 25.49 -7.35 -28.25
C GLY A 142 26.38 -6.84 -27.13
N ALA A 143 27.63 -6.48 -27.42
CA ALA A 143 28.57 -6.04 -26.39
C ALA A 143 29.23 -4.71 -26.74
N GLY A 144 29.02 -3.68 -25.93
CA GLY A 144 29.45 -2.31 -26.20
C GLY A 144 28.48 -1.36 -25.55
N ASN A 145 28.71 -0.05 -25.69
CA ASN A 145 27.66 0.91 -25.34
C ASN A 145 26.91 1.25 -26.61
N ASP A 146 25.75 0.64 -26.78
CA ASP A 146 25.01 0.66 -28.04
C ASP A 146 23.91 1.70 -28.03
N TYR A 147 23.55 2.18 -29.23
CA TYR A 147 22.37 3.00 -29.46
C TYR A 147 21.46 2.28 -30.44
N VAL A 148 20.22 2.02 -30.06
CA VAL A 148 19.21 1.37 -30.89
C VAL A 148 17.95 2.23 -31.03
N ASP A 149 17.46 2.37 -32.26
CA ASP A 149 16.18 2.99 -32.61
C ASP A 149 15.37 1.99 -33.47
N GLY A 150 14.33 1.39 -32.88
CA GLY A 150 13.43 0.41 -33.51
C GLY A 150 12.57 1.05 -34.59
N GLY A 151 11.84 2.10 -34.21
CA GLY A 151 11.19 3.00 -35.15
C GLY A 151 9.69 2.81 -35.23
N SER A 152 9.17 1.88 -36.03
CA SER A 152 7.72 1.66 -36.08
C SER A 152 7.38 0.20 -36.34
N GLY A 153 6.51 -0.38 -35.54
CA GLY A 153 6.27 -1.81 -35.54
C GLY A 153 6.48 -2.34 -34.12
N ASN A 154 6.16 -3.61 -33.90
CA ASN A 154 6.36 -4.24 -32.61
C ASN A 154 7.77 -4.83 -32.58
N ASP A 155 8.72 -4.09 -32.05
CA ASP A 155 10.14 -4.42 -32.06
C ASP A 155 10.54 -5.24 -30.84
N THR A 156 11.50 -6.15 -31.02
CA THR A 156 12.17 -6.86 -29.93
C THR A 156 13.63 -6.44 -29.90
N ILE A 157 14.05 -5.74 -28.85
CA ILE A 157 15.38 -5.12 -28.72
C ILE A 157 16.10 -5.72 -27.51
N THR A 158 17.34 -6.15 -27.69
CA THR A 158 18.26 -6.54 -26.62
C THR A 158 19.55 -5.72 -26.73
N GLY A 159 19.91 -5.00 -25.67
CA GLY A 159 21.16 -4.22 -25.56
C GLY A 159 22.36 -5.15 -25.36
N GLY A 160 22.38 -5.88 -24.25
CA GLY A 160 23.35 -6.94 -23.98
C GLY A 160 24.34 -6.57 -22.89
N LEU A 161 25.59 -6.30 -23.22
CA LEU A 161 26.63 -5.91 -22.28
C LEU A 161 27.09 -4.48 -22.53
N GLY A 162 27.11 -3.65 -21.50
CA GLY A 162 27.55 -2.26 -21.58
C GLY A 162 26.39 -1.33 -21.24
N ASN A 163 26.61 -0.03 -21.35
CA ASN A 163 25.59 0.95 -20.99
C ASN A 163 24.88 1.40 -22.26
N ASP A 164 23.69 0.85 -22.49
CA ASP A 164 22.98 0.97 -23.75
C ASP A 164 21.89 2.06 -23.73
N VAL A 165 21.54 2.57 -24.91
CA VAL A 165 20.42 3.49 -25.12
C VAL A 165 19.48 2.89 -26.15
N LEU A 166 18.29 2.47 -25.71
CA LEU A 166 17.36 1.67 -26.49
C LEU A 166 16.01 2.40 -26.62
N HIS A 167 15.55 2.59 -27.86
CA HIS A 167 14.28 3.24 -28.16
C HIS A 167 13.40 2.31 -29.02
N GLY A 168 12.22 1.94 -28.53
CA GLY A 168 11.20 1.18 -29.27
C GLY A 168 10.51 2.05 -30.33
N ARG A 169 10.02 3.21 -29.88
CA ARG A 169 9.30 4.27 -30.61
C ARG A 169 7.80 4.06 -30.74
N SER A 170 7.33 3.29 -31.71
CA SER A 170 5.88 3.20 -31.97
C SER A 170 5.49 1.79 -32.32
N GLY A 171 4.48 1.28 -31.66
CA GLY A 171 4.17 -0.15 -31.64
C GLY A 171 4.30 -0.68 -30.21
N ASN A 172 4.00 -1.97 -30.03
CA ASN A 172 4.14 -2.62 -28.74
C ASN A 172 5.49 -3.32 -28.69
N ASP A 173 6.46 -2.68 -28.09
CA ASP A 173 7.86 -3.05 -28.11
C ASP A 173 8.25 -3.90 -26.89
N ALA A 174 9.21 -4.80 -27.07
CA ALA A 174 9.83 -5.59 -26.01
C ALA A 174 11.32 -5.25 -25.94
N ILE A 175 11.74 -4.54 -24.89
CA ILE A 175 13.09 -3.99 -24.77
C ILE A 175 13.79 -4.55 -23.53
N HIS A 176 14.98 -5.11 -23.71
CA HIS A 176 15.83 -5.60 -22.63
C HIS A 176 17.20 -4.91 -22.65
N GLY A 177 17.56 -4.20 -21.58
CA GLY A 177 18.86 -3.53 -21.44
C GLY A 177 19.99 -4.55 -21.29
N GLY A 178 19.91 -5.38 -20.27
CA GLY A 178 20.85 -6.48 -20.04
C GLY A 178 21.76 -6.19 -18.86
N LYS A 179 23.06 -5.99 -19.11
CA LYS A 179 24.03 -5.64 -18.07
C LYS A 179 24.68 -4.30 -18.36
N GLY A 180 24.66 -3.42 -17.37
CA GLY A 180 25.23 -2.09 -17.44
C GLY A 180 24.22 -1.11 -16.89
N ASP A 181 24.56 0.17 -16.96
CA ASP A 181 23.61 1.23 -16.60
C ASP A 181 22.88 1.67 -17.88
N ASP A 182 21.69 1.13 -18.12
CA ASP A 182 20.97 1.24 -19.39
C ASP A 182 19.90 2.35 -19.38
N GLN A 183 19.57 2.88 -20.57
CA GLN A 183 18.47 3.82 -20.78
C GLN A 183 17.49 3.26 -21.81
N LEU A 184 16.26 2.98 -21.39
CA LEU A 184 15.21 2.39 -22.21
C LEU A 184 14.03 3.36 -22.35
N SER A 185 13.45 3.41 -23.55
CA SER A 185 12.20 4.13 -23.81
C SER A 185 11.31 3.32 -24.75
N GLY A 186 10.08 3.03 -24.30
CA GLY A 186 9.05 2.34 -25.07
C GLY A 186 8.51 3.24 -26.18
N GLY A 187 7.78 4.28 -25.82
CA GLY A 187 7.28 5.28 -26.76
C GLY A 187 5.76 5.25 -26.86
N VAL A 188 5.21 4.93 -28.03
CA VAL A 188 3.75 4.86 -28.24
C VAL A 188 3.34 3.41 -28.42
N GLY A 189 2.53 2.90 -27.51
CA GLY A 189 2.02 1.53 -27.54
C GLY A 189 2.17 0.87 -26.18
N ASN A 190 1.68 -0.36 -26.04
CA ASN A 190 1.82 -1.09 -24.78
C ASN A 190 3.18 -1.82 -24.79
N ASP A 191 4.15 -1.25 -24.11
CA ASP A 191 5.54 -1.67 -24.14
C ASP A 191 5.93 -2.53 -22.93
N HIS A 192 6.96 -3.36 -23.10
CA HIS A 192 7.53 -4.17 -22.04
C HIS A 192 9.04 -3.93 -21.94
N LEU A 193 9.45 -3.23 -20.89
CA LEU A 193 10.81 -2.78 -20.66
C LEU A 193 11.43 -3.52 -19.47
N VAL A 194 12.65 -4.03 -19.67
CA VAL A 194 13.41 -4.76 -18.66
C VAL A 194 14.83 -4.20 -18.60
N GLY A 195 15.16 -3.47 -17.53
CA GLY A 195 16.48 -2.88 -17.30
C GLY A 195 17.56 -3.96 -17.21
N GLY A 196 17.54 -4.73 -16.12
CA GLY A 196 18.40 -5.90 -15.96
C GLY A 196 19.34 -5.72 -14.77
N ALA A 197 20.64 -5.62 -15.01
CA ALA A 197 21.61 -5.49 -13.94
C ALA A 197 22.43 -4.22 -14.10
N GLY A 198 22.40 -3.35 -13.09
CA GLY A 198 23.05 -2.05 -13.10
C GLY A 198 22.04 -0.97 -12.76
N LYS A 199 22.44 0.29 -12.82
CA LYS A 199 21.52 1.39 -12.54
C LYS A 199 20.82 1.82 -13.82
N ASP A 200 19.56 1.45 -13.95
CA ASP A 200 18.80 1.64 -15.18
C ASP A 200 17.84 2.84 -15.10
N VAL A 201 17.48 3.35 -16.28
CA VAL A 201 16.48 4.40 -16.47
C VAL A 201 15.47 3.94 -17.52
N LEU A 202 14.23 3.73 -17.10
CA LEU A 202 13.15 3.23 -17.96
C LEU A 202 12.05 4.28 -18.09
N PHE A 203 11.64 4.56 -19.32
CA PHE A 203 10.48 5.38 -19.65
C PHE A 203 9.46 4.54 -20.44
N GLY A 204 8.25 4.36 -19.92
CA GLY A 204 7.16 3.65 -20.60
C GLY A 204 6.74 4.38 -21.85
N GLY A 205 6.00 5.47 -21.66
CA GLY A 205 5.55 6.32 -22.77
C GLY A 205 4.05 6.59 -22.72
N GLU A 206 3.41 6.48 -23.88
CA GLU A 206 1.96 6.53 -24.02
C GLU A 206 1.38 5.12 -23.99
N ASP A 207 0.19 4.96 -23.42
CA ASP A 207 -0.54 3.69 -23.26
C ASP A 207 -0.03 2.85 -22.07
N HIS A 208 -0.32 1.55 -22.02
CA HIS A 208 -0.20 0.74 -20.80
C HIS A 208 1.06 -0.10 -20.82
N ASP A 209 2.04 0.28 -20.01
CA ASP A 209 3.37 -0.29 -20.05
C ASP A 209 3.68 -1.22 -18.87
N ILE A 210 4.67 -2.09 -19.08
CA ILE A 210 5.26 -2.92 -18.04
C ILE A 210 6.75 -2.57 -17.94
N LEU A 211 7.18 -2.03 -16.79
CA LEU A 211 8.57 -1.67 -16.52
C LEU A 211 9.13 -2.51 -15.38
N LEU A 212 10.26 -3.18 -15.62
CA LEU A 212 10.97 -4.01 -14.65
C LEU A 212 12.43 -3.53 -14.52
N GLY A 213 12.81 -2.94 -13.39
CA GLY A 213 14.20 -2.51 -13.12
C GLY A 213 15.12 -3.72 -12.93
N ASN A 214 14.68 -4.64 -12.07
CA ASN A 214 15.41 -5.81 -11.58
C ASN A 214 16.51 -5.47 -10.58
N ALA A 215 17.78 -5.43 -10.94
CA ALA A 215 18.86 -5.35 -9.96
C ALA A 215 19.65 -4.06 -10.11
N GLY A 216 19.58 -3.18 -9.12
CA GLY A 216 20.22 -1.88 -9.19
C GLY A 216 19.43 -0.82 -8.44
N ASN A 217 19.83 0.44 -8.60
CA ASN A 217 19.10 1.56 -8.03
C ASN A 217 18.47 2.33 -9.18
N ASP A 218 17.28 1.91 -9.58
CA ASP A 218 16.70 2.23 -10.87
C ASP A 218 15.79 3.46 -10.81
N TYR A 219 15.59 4.08 -11.96
CA TYR A 219 14.58 5.12 -12.16
C TYR A 219 13.56 4.64 -13.19
N LEU A 220 12.30 4.51 -12.78
CA LEU A 220 11.22 4.01 -13.62
C LEU A 220 10.10 5.05 -13.68
N ASP A 221 9.69 5.41 -14.89
CA ASP A 221 8.68 6.44 -15.16
C ASP A 221 7.71 5.93 -16.24
N GLY A 222 6.48 5.57 -15.83
CA GLY A 222 5.44 5.03 -16.74
C GLY A 222 4.90 6.07 -17.71
N GLN A 223 4.81 7.32 -17.26
CA GLN A 223 4.31 8.48 -18.01
C GLN A 223 2.79 8.51 -18.22
N GLU A 224 2.26 8.11 -19.37
CA GLU A 224 0.82 8.22 -19.69
C GLU A 224 0.15 6.86 -19.83
N GLY A 225 -0.57 6.40 -18.81
CA GLY A 225 -1.38 5.19 -18.93
C GLY A 225 -1.65 4.52 -17.60
N ASP A 226 -2.27 3.35 -17.63
CA ASP A 226 -2.37 2.52 -16.42
C ASP A 226 -1.22 1.49 -16.44
N ASP A 227 -0.10 1.85 -15.82
CA ASP A 227 1.17 1.11 -15.92
C ASP A 227 1.40 0.10 -14.80
N GLN A 228 2.26 -0.88 -15.07
CA GLN A 228 2.78 -1.82 -14.08
C GLN A 228 4.29 -1.63 -13.93
N ILE A 229 4.72 -1.19 -12.75
CA ILE A 229 6.11 -0.82 -12.48
C ILE A 229 6.65 -1.63 -11.31
N ASN A 230 7.79 -2.29 -11.50
CA ASN A 230 8.51 -3.03 -10.47
C ASN A 230 9.98 -2.63 -10.45
N GLY A 231 10.45 -2.06 -9.32
CA GLY A 231 11.84 -1.65 -9.12
C GLY A 231 12.75 -2.88 -9.02
N GLY A 232 12.55 -3.70 -7.99
CA GLY A 232 13.22 -4.99 -7.82
C GLY A 232 14.15 -5.00 -6.60
N ASP A 233 15.44 -5.19 -6.81
CA ASP A 233 16.48 -5.21 -5.78
C ASP A 233 17.29 -3.91 -5.85
N GLY A 234 17.23 -3.09 -4.80
CA GLY A 234 18.02 -1.88 -4.61
C GLY A 234 17.13 -0.69 -4.25
N ASN A 235 17.69 0.51 -4.26
CA ASN A 235 16.96 1.70 -3.84
C ASN A 235 16.39 2.40 -5.08
N ASP A 236 15.13 2.14 -5.37
CA ASP A 236 14.50 2.51 -6.63
C ASP A 236 13.66 3.78 -6.50
N GLN A 237 13.46 4.46 -7.64
CA GLN A 237 12.52 5.57 -7.76
C GLN A 237 11.49 5.26 -8.84
N LEU A 238 10.23 5.16 -8.43
CA LEU A 238 9.11 4.81 -9.28
C LEU A 238 8.16 6.00 -9.42
N MET A 239 7.79 6.33 -10.65
CA MET A 239 6.76 7.31 -10.99
C MET A 239 5.78 6.64 -11.95
N GLY A 240 4.53 6.39 -11.52
CA GLY A 240 3.50 5.89 -12.43
C GLY A 240 3.20 6.89 -13.54
N GLY A 241 3.11 8.18 -13.19
CA GLY A 241 2.74 9.23 -14.11
C GLY A 241 1.24 9.53 -14.00
N THR A 242 0.55 9.71 -15.12
CA THR A 242 -0.91 9.81 -15.13
C THR A 242 -1.54 8.41 -15.11
N GLY A 243 -2.87 8.30 -15.14
CA GLY A 243 -3.57 7.01 -15.07
C GLY A 243 -3.52 6.36 -13.69
N ASN A 244 -3.98 5.11 -13.59
CA ASN A 244 -4.06 4.34 -12.35
C ASN A 244 -3.01 3.23 -12.37
N ASN A 245 -1.90 3.45 -11.67
CA ASN A 245 -0.72 2.61 -11.81
C ASN A 245 -0.62 1.55 -10.71
N GLN A 246 0.10 0.46 -11.00
CA GLN A 246 0.48 -0.55 -10.01
C GLN A 246 1.99 -0.48 -9.80
N LEU A 247 2.41 -0.15 -8.58
CA LEU A 247 3.80 0.11 -8.24
C LEU A 247 4.29 -0.90 -7.19
N VAL A 248 5.46 -1.49 -7.43
CA VAL A 248 6.16 -2.37 -6.49
C VAL A 248 7.60 -1.91 -6.37
N GLY A 249 8.01 -1.35 -5.24
CA GLY A 249 9.40 -0.95 -5.02
C GLY A 249 10.33 -2.17 -5.00
N GLY A 250 10.03 -3.13 -4.13
CA GLY A 250 10.81 -4.34 -3.96
C GLY A 250 11.69 -4.26 -2.72
N LYS A 251 12.94 -4.72 -2.80
CA LYS A 251 13.87 -4.66 -1.66
C LYS A 251 14.70 -3.40 -1.72
N GLY A 252 14.71 -2.61 -0.66
CA GLY A 252 15.62 -1.46 -0.54
C GLY A 252 14.87 -0.26 0.00
N ASP A 253 15.52 0.91 0.03
CA ASP A 253 14.82 2.14 0.42
C ASP A 253 14.26 2.83 -0.84
N ASP A 254 12.97 2.63 -1.09
CA ASP A 254 12.31 3.01 -2.34
C ASP A 254 11.56 4.35 -2.27
N LYS A 255 11.37 4.96 -3.43
CA LYS A 255 10.67 6.24 -3.59
C LYS A 255 9.55 6.12 -4.60
N TYR A 256 8.33 6.36 -4.16
CA TYR A 256 7.16 6.47 -5.02
C TYR A 256 6.82 7.95 -5.23
N VAL A 257 6.85 8.43 -6.46
CA VAL A 257 6.53 9.82 -6.80
C VAL A 257 5.15 9.86 -7.44
N TYR A 258 4.22 10.55 -6.78
CA TYR A 258 2.86 10.69 -7.28
C TYR A 258 2.80 11.60 -8.52
N GLY A 259 2.26 11.07 -9.62
CA GLY A 259 2.11 11.78 -10.91
C GLY A 259 0.67 12.20 -11.24
N GLY A 260 -0.33 11.50 -10.69
CA GLY A 260 -1.76 11.74 -10.94
C GLY A 260 -2.56 10.44 -10.88
N GLY A 261 -3.87 10.54 -11.01
CA GLY A 261 -4.77 9.37 -10.99
C GLY A 261 -4.78 8.65 -9.63
N PHE A 262 -5.23 7.40 -9.61
CA PHE A 262 -5.35 6.61 -8.38
C PHE A 262 -4.45 5.38 -8.43
N ASP A 263 -3.26 5.52 -7.86
CA ASP A 263 -2.23 4.47 -7.89
C ASP A 263 -2.42 3.44 -6.77
N THR A 264 -1.91 2.24 -6.99
CA THR A 264 -1.83 1.16 -6.01
C THR A 264 -0.38 0.79 -5.79
N ILE A 265 0.08 0.86 -4.54
CA ILE A 265 1.42 0.49 -4.11
C ILE A 265 1.37 -0.84 -3.35
N ASN A 266 2.20 -1.79 -3.76
CA ASN A 266 2.57 -2.94 -2.96
C ASN A 266 3.98 -2.74 -2.41
N ASN A 267 4.09 -2.51 -1.11
CA ASN A 267 5.36 -2.28 -0.43
C ASN A 267 6.04 -3.58 0.04
N GLU A 268 5.64 -4.74 -0.50
CA GLU A 268 6.27 -6.02 -0.18
C GLU A 268 7.78 -6.01 -0.51
N GLY A 269 8.62 -6.09 0.52
CA GLY A 269 10.09 -6.16 0.39
C GLY A 269 10.82 -5.37 1.48
N GLY A 270 10.12 -4.41 2.09
CA GLY A 270 10.57 -3.62 3.23
C GLY A 270 11.71 -2.68 2.88
N GLY A 271 12.09 -1.84 3.84
CA GLY A 271 12.97 -0.72 3.55
C GLY A 271 12.61 0.48 4.41
N LYS A 272 13.12 1.64 4.02
CA LYS A 272 12.59 2.94 4.44
C LYS A 272 11.97 3.64 3.27
N ASP A 273 10.69 3.37 3.07
CA ASP A 273 10.00 3.73 1.84
C ASP A 273 9.26 5.06 1.99
N VAL A 274 9.30 5.85 0.92
CA VAL A 274 8.71 7.19 0.93
C VAL A 274 7.80 7.42 -0.27
N ILE A 275 6.63 7.97 0.02
CA ILE A 275 5.74 8.53 -1.00
C ILE A 275 5.97 10.05 -1.07
N ILE A 276 6.18 10.57 -2.27
CA ILE A 276 6.46 11.99 -2.52
C ILE A 276 5.37 12.59 -3.40
N PHE A 277 4.73 13.64 -2.89
CA PHE A 277 3.77 14.46 -3.63
C PHE A 277 4.41 15.80 -3.98
N ASN A 278 4.97 15.93 -5.18
CA ASN A 278 5.69 17.16 -5.57
C ASN A 278 4.78 18.40 -5.71
N ASN A 279 3.49 18.22 -5.98
CA ASN A 279 2.55 19.30 -6.31
C ASN A 279 1.30 19.34 -5.42
N VAL A 280 1.22 18.53 -4.37
CA VAL A 280 0.08 18.50 -3.44
C VAL A 280 0.51 19.06 -2.09
N LEU A 281 -0.18 20.12 -1.65
CA LEU A 281 0.07 20.72 -0.34
C LEU A 281 -0.45 19.80 0.78
N PRO A 282 0.08 19.91 2.03
CA PRO A 282 -0.39 19.10 3.16
C PRO A 282 -1.91 19.08 3.36
N ALA A 283 -2.58 20.22 3.15
CA ALA A 283 -4.04 20.35 3.31
C ALA A 283 -4.85 19.65 2.20
N GLY A 284 -4.21 19.27 1.09
CA GLY A 284 -4.81 18.50 0.00
C GLY A 284 -4.74 17.00 0.24
N LEU A 285 -4.04 16.52 1.27
CA LEU A 285 -3.93 15.09 1.57
C LEU A 285 -4.92 14.70 2.67
N THR A 286 -5.74 13.69 2.40
CA THR A 286 -6.59 13.04 3.40
C THR A 286 -6.18 11.58 3.53
N PHE A 287 -5.99 11.12 4.76
CA PHE A 287 -5.60 9.75 5.06
C PHE A 287 -6.83 9.00 5.59
N ALA A 288 -7.00 7.75 5.18
CA ALA A 288 -8.05 6.87 5.66
C ALA A 288 -7.57 5.41 5.68
N LYS A 289 -8.08 4.64 6.62
CA LYS A 289 -7.94 3.18 6.66
C LYS A 289 -9.10 2.50 5.94
N ASP A 290 -8.79 1.56 5.06
CA ASP A 290 -9.76 0.65 4.42
C ASP A 290 -9.31 -0.80 4.66
N ASN A 291 -9.87 -1.46 5.66
CA ASN A 291 -9.39 -2.74 6.18
C ASN A 291 -7.90 -2.64 6.58
N ASN A 292 -6.99 -3.32 5.87
CA ASN A 292 -5.55 -3.27 6.13
C ASN A 292 -4.81 -2.28 5.21
N ASP A 293 -5.52 -1.64 4.28
CA ASP A 293 -4.91 -0.74 3.30
C ASP A 293 -4.93 0.70 3.81
N LEU A 294 -3.86 1.44 3.53
CA LEU A 294 -3.82 2.89 3.69
C LEU A 294 -4.33 3.53 2.40
N ILE A 295 -5.30 4.44 2.53
CA ILE A 295 -5.83 5.27 1.45
C ILE A 295 -5.38 6.70 1.69
N ILE A 296 -4.70 7.28 0.71
CA ILE A 296 -4.34 8.70 0.66
C ILE A 296 -5.11 9.34 -0.50
N THR A 297 -6.08 10.19 -0.19
CA THR A 297 -6.88 10.91 -1.19
C THR A 297 -6.31 12.30 -1.41
N VAL A 298 -6.21 12.73 -2.68
CA VAL A 298 -5.70 14.04 -3.10
C VAL A 298 -6.87 14.99 -3.40
N ASP A 299 -6.85 16.17 -2.80
CA ASP A 299 -7.80 17.28 -2.96
C ASP A 299 -9.29 16.88 -2.82
N GLY A 300 -9.56 15.81 -2.10
CA GLY A 300 -10.90 15.26 -1.89
C GLY A 300 -11.50 14.56 -3.12
N ASP A 301 -10.71 14.30 -4.16
CA ASP A 301 -11.13 13.57 -5.35
C ASP A 301 -10.85 12.07 -5.19
N SER A 302 -11.90 11.25 -5.15
CA SER A 302 -11.79 9.79 -5.04
C SER A 302 -11.12 9.09 -6.23
N GLN A 303 -10.80 9.82 -7.31
CA GLN A 303 -10.04 9.32 -8.46
C GLN A 303 -8.60 9.84 -8.48
N GLN A 304 -8.18 10.57 -7.45
CA GLN A 304 -6.82 11.07 -7.29
C GLN A 304 -6.29 10.64 -5.93
N GLY A 305 -5.27 9.80 -5.89
CA GLY A 305 -4.75 9.29 -4.64
C GLY A 305 -3.86 8.07 -4.78
N ILE A 306 -3.60 7.45 -3.64
CA ILE A 306 -2.79 6.24 -3.53
C ILE A 306 -3.50 5.29 -2.58
N ARG A 307 -3.54 4.01 -2.95
CA ARG A 307 -3.78 2.90 -2.04
C ARG A 307 -2.47 2.18 -1.78
N VAL A 308 -2.06 2.06 -0.53
CA VAL A 308 -0.96 1.19 -0.11
C VAL A 308 -1.57 -0.08 0.46
N ILE A 309 -1.35 -1.19 -0.23
CA ILE A 309 -1.92 -2.49 0.15
C ILE A 309 -1.29 -2.97 1.46
N ASN A 310 -2.10 -3.47 2.38
CA ASN A 310 -1.67 -4.10 3.63
C ASN A 310 -0.81 -3.23 4.56
N HIS A 311 -0.76 -1.90 4.37
CA HIS A 311 0.01 -0.97 5.19
C HIS A 311 -0.14 -1.22 6.71
N PHE A 312 -1.36 -1.52 7.15
CA PHE A 312 -1.68 -1.74 8.57
C PHE A 312 -1.40 -3.15 9.09
N LEU A 313 -0.87 -4.07 8.25
CA LEU A 313 -0.21 -5.27 8.76
C LEU A 313 1.16 -4.95 9.38
N GLY A 314 1.69 -3.74 9.14
CA GLY A 314 2.96 -3.29 9.68
C GLY A 314 4.17 -4.01 9.06
N GLY A 315 5.34 -3.83 9.67
CA GLY A 315 6.59 -4.41 9.17
C GLY A 315 6.93 -3.91 7.78
N ASP A 316 7.32 -4.84 6.90
CA ASP A 316 7.75 -4.52 5.53
C ASP A 316 6.61 -3.92 4.66
N TYR A 317 5.34 -4.12 5.04
CA TYR A 317 4.19 -3.61 4.28
C TYR A 317 3.92 -2.12 4.48
N SER A 318 4.47 -1.50 5.53
CA SER A 318 4.12 -0.12 5.89
C SER A 318 5.01 0.90 5.18
N ILE A 319 4.40 2.01 4.73
CA ILE A 319 5.14 3.19 4.27
C ILE A 319 5.66 4.00 5.45
N ASP A 320 6.97 4.25 5.48
CA ASP A 320 7.62 4.99 6.56
C ASP A 320 7.32 6.49 6.53
N LEU A 321 7.25 7.07 5.34
CA LEU A 321 7.19 8.51 5.14
C LEU A 321 6.27 8.93 3.99
N VAL A 322 5.50 9.99 4.20
CA VAL A 322 4.77 10.69 3.15
C VAL A 322 5.22 12.16 3.13
N GLN A 323 5.84 12.60 2.05
CA GLN A 323 6.34 13.96 1.86
C GLN A 323 5.42 14.76 0.94
N PRO A 324 4.66 15.75 1.46
CA PRO A 324 3.91 16.69 0.64
C PRO A 324 4.83 17.68 -0.08
N ALA A 325 4.26 18.52 -0.96
CA ALA A 325 5.03 19.50 -1.75
C ALA A 325 5.74 20.55 -0.88
N GLU A 326 5.18 20.82 0.30
CA GLU A 326 5.71 21.75 1.29
C GLU A 326 5.53 21.20 2.70
N GLY A 327 6.27 21.76 3.65
CA GLY A 327 6.16 21.36 5.07
C GLY A 327 7.01 20.14 5.41
N TYR A 328 6.72 19.56 6.56
CA TYR A 328 7.39 18.36 7.06
C TYR A 328 6.73 17.11 6.47
N ALA A 329 7.53 16.06 6.25
CA ALA A 329 6.99 14.74 5.96
C ALA A 329 6.16 14.24 7.15
N TYR A 330 5.09 13.52 6.86
CA TYR A 330 4.39 12.69 7.82
C TYR A 330 5.18 11.41 8.04
N SER A 331 5.51 11.13 9.30
CA SER A 331 6.06 9.85 9.75
C SER A 331 4.99 8.75 9.75
N LEU A 332 5.42 7.48 9.76
CA LEU A 332 4.55 6.32 9.94
C LEU A 332 3.52 6.51 11.08
N THR A 333 3.98 7.03 12.22
CA THR A 333 3.10 7.30 13.38
C THR A 333 2.02 8.33 13.06
N GLU A 334 2.38 9.43 12.37
CA GLU A 334 1.43 10.47 11.98
C GLU A 334 0.47 9.97 10.89
N ILE A 335 0.97 9.21 9.91
CA ILE A 335 0.16 8.59 8.85
C ILE A 335 -0.92 7.69 9.48
N ASN A 336 -0.52 6.80 10.39
CA ASN A 336 -1.44 5.88 11.05
C ASN A 336 -2.50 6.61 11.89
N ALA A 337 -2.08 7.64 12.65
CA ALA A 337 -3.00 8.45 13.44
C ALA A 337 -4.02 9.20 12.56
N LEU A 338 -3.57 9.80 11.46
CA LEU A 338 -4.43 10.52 10.53
C LEU A 338 -5.42 9.58 9.82
N ALA A 339 -4.96 8.40 9.40
CA ALA A 339 -5.79 7.42 8.70
C ALA A 339 -6.90 6.81 9.57
N ARG A 340 -6.69 6.79 10.90
CA ARG A 340 -7.61 6.24 11.90
C ARG A 340 -8.39 7.31 12.67
N ALA A 341 -8.37 8.57 12.22
CA ALA A 341 -9.01 9.67 12.94
C ALA A 341 -10.51 9.48 13.23
N ASN A 342 -11.23 8.64 12.45
CA ASN A 342 -12.64 8.30 12.71
C ASN A 342 -12.82 7.12 13.69
N GLU A 343 -11.77 6.37 13.99
CA GLU A 343 -11.74 5.32 15.01
C GLU A 343 -11.41 5.91 16.40
N ILE A 344 -10.79 7.11 16.43
CA ILE A 344 -10.49 7.86 17.66
C ILE A 344 -11.78 8.44 18.27
N PRO A 345 -12.10 8.16 19.55
CA PRO A 345 -13.22 8.79 20.26
C PRO A 345 -13.18 10.32 20.18
N GLU A 346 -14.34 10.95 19.91
CA GLU A 346 -14.45 12.41 19.79
C GLU A 346 -13.87 13.12 21.03
N GLY A 347 -12.82 13.94 20.82
CA GLY A 347 -12.21 14.76 21.86
C GLY A 347 -10.82 14.31 22.33
N GLU A 348 -10.36 13.13 21.90
CA GLU A 348 -9.04 12.60 22.24
C GLU A 348 -8.00 12.89 21.14
N SER A 349 -6.72 12.98 21.52
CA SER A 349 -5.60 13.09 20.58
C SER A 349 -4.44 12.22 21.05
N TYR A 350 -4.09 11.20 20.27
CA TYR A 350 -2.99 10.28 20.59
C TYR A 350 -1.70 10.69 19.84
N GLN A 351 -0.56 10.52 20.51
CA GLN A 351 0.77 10.91 20.01
C GLN A 351 1.59 9.71 19.51
N ALA A 352 1.29 8.50 19.96
CA ALA A 352 1.81 7.28 19.35
C ALA A 352 0.68 6.27 19.08
N PHE A 353 0.91 5.46 18.05
CA PHE A 353 0.14 4.26 17.77
C PHE A 353 1.09 3.07 17.93
N VAL A 354 0.75 2.13 18.80
CA VAL A 354 1.54 0.91 19.02
C VAL A 354 0.69 -0.27 18.59
N GLU A 355 1.15 -0.98 17.56
CA GLU A 355 0.52 -2.18 17.05
C GLU A 355 1.43 -3.38 17.24
N ASP A 356 0.87 -4.45 17.80
CA ASP A 356 1.52 -5.75 17.86
C ASP A 356 0.99 -6.71 16.77
N THR A 357 1.73 -7.77 16.52
CA THR A 357 1.33 -8.93 15.72
C THR A 357 0.42 -9.88 16.52
N ASP A 358 -0.16 -10.90 15.88
CA ASP A 358 -0.96 -11.95 16.56
C ASP A 358 -0.13 -12.92 17.47
N GLU A 359 1.02 -12.48 17.99
CA GLU A 359 1.90 -13.26 18.89
C GLU A 359 1.79 -12.75 20.34
N SER A 360 1.94 -13.65 21.32
CA SER A 360 1.87 -13.29 22.74
C SER A 360 3.09 -12.51 23.21
N ASN A 361 2.89 -11.25 23.54
CA ASN A 361 3.96 -10.28 23.68
C ASN A 361 3.89 -9.49 24.99
N ARG A 362 4.97 -8.75 25.26
CA ARG A 362 5.05 -7.83 26.40
C ARG A 362 5.75 -6.55 25.98
N PHE A 363 5.03 -5.45 25.97
CA PHE A 363 5.55 -4.16 25.52
C PHE A 363 4.93 -2.99 26.28
N SER A 364 5.44 -1.80 26.00
CA SER A 364 5.02 -0.58 26.70
C SER A 364 4.80 0.53 25.70
N ALA A 365 3.76 1.31 25.95
CA ALA A 365 3.53 2.57 25.28
C ALA A 365 4.56 3.62 25.76
N THR A 366 4.38 4.86 25.31
CA THR A 366 5.33 5.94 25.49
C THR A 366 5.12 6.66 26.82
N ARG A 367 5.13 7.99 26.86
CA ARG A 367 4.82 8.78 28.06
C ARG A 367 3.76 9.85 27.77
N PHE A 368 3.08 9.64 26.65
CA PHE A 368 2.10 10.53 26.06
C PHE A 368 0.83 9.72 25.87
N ALA A 369 -0.30 10.39 25.60
CA ALA A 369 -1.52 9.69 25.23
C ALA A 369 -1.27 8.80 24.01
N ASP A 370 -1.44 7.49 24.15
CA ASP A 370 -1.14 6.51 23.13
C ASP A 370 -2.37 5.66 22.78
N TRP A 371 -2.45 5.24 21.52
CA TRP A 371 -3.39 4.20 21.08
C TRP A 371 -2.63 2.90 20.88
N VAL A 372 -3.05 1.84 21.56
CA VAL A 372 -2.38 0.55 21.57
C VAL A 372 -3.34 -0.55 21.16
N GLU A 373 -2.95 -1.35 20.17
CA GLU A 373 -3.65 -2.58 19.77
C GLU A 373 -2.68 -3.77 19.84
N ALA A 374 -2.90 -4.67 20.80
CA ALA A 374 -2.10 -5.89 20.96
C ALA A 374 -2.58 -7.04 20.04
N ASN A 375 -3.76 -6.89 19.45
CA ASN A 375 -4.35 -7.80 18.45
C ASN A 375 -4.64 -9.22 18.94
N GLY A 376 -3.67 -10.11 18.99
CA GLY A 376 -3.90 -11.53 19.27
C GLY A 376 -2.75 -12.18 20.02
N GLY A 377 -3.06 -13.15 20.87
CA GLY A 377 -2.09 -13.74 21.80
C GLY A 377 -2.39 -13.33 23.23
N ASP A 378 -1.67 -13.89 24.20
CA ASP A 378 -1.82 -13.50 25.61
C ASP A 378 -0.83 -12.35 25.91
N ASP A 379 -1.29 -11.10 25.86
CA ASP A 379 -0.42 -9.94 25.88
C ASP A 379 -0.26 -9.32 27.26
N THR A 380 0.85 -8.59 27.46
CA THR A 380 0.99 -7.67 28.60
C THR A 380 1.39 -6.29 28.14
N VAL A 381 0.48 -5.34 28.31
CA VAL A 381 0.64 -3.95 27.84
C VAL A 381 0.73 -2.99 29.02
N PHE A 382 1.66 -2.05 28.94
CA PHE A 382 1.83 -0.94 29.89
C PHE A 382 1.61 0.40 29.16
N GLY A 383 0.55 1.15 29.48
CA GLY A 383 0.28 2.48 28.91
C GLY A 383 1.27 3.55 29.38
N MET A 384 1.83 3.37 30.59
CA MET A 384 2.84 4.23 31.21
C MET A 384 2.31 5.58 31.70
N MET A 385 2.30 6.63 30.87
CA MET A 385 1.85 7.97 31.25
C MET A 385 1.06 8.55 30.08
N GLY A 386 -0.01 9.28 30.35
CA GLY A 386 -0.85 9.87 29.31
C GLY A 386 -2.25 9.28 29.38
N ASN A 387 -3.19 9.84 28.64
CA ASN A 387 -4.53 9.26 28.56
C ASN A 387 -4.51 8.23 27.44
N ASP A 388 -4.37 6.96 27.78
CA ASP A 388 -4.12 5.90 26.81
C ASP A 388 -5.41 5.18 26.43
N TYR A 389 -5.50 4.74 25.18
CA TYR A 389 -6.47 3.75 24.75
C TYR A 389 -5.73 2.46 24.45
N ILE A 390 -6.03 1.40 25.20
CA ILE A 390 -5.34 0.12 25.09
C ILE A 390 -6.36 -0.98 24.80
N LYS A 391 -6.11 -1.73 23.73
CA LYS A 391 -6.94 -2.84 23.30
C LYS A 391 -6.13 -4.13 23.23
N GLY A 392 -6.51 -5.12 24.03
CA GLY A 392 -5.88 -6.45 24.07
C GLY A 392 -6.17 -7.24 22.80
N GLY A 393 -7.45 -7.47 22.51
CA GLY A 393 -7.88 -8.17 21.31
C GLY A 393 -8.31 -9.61 21.61
N LYS A 394 -7.60 -10.62 21.11
CA LYS A 394 -7.91 -12.04 21.37
C LYS A 394 -6.81 -12.68 22.22
N GLY A 395 -7.17 -13.28 23.34
CA GLY A 395 -6.25 -13.97 24.23
C GLY A 395 -6.50 -13.56 25.67
N ASP A 396 -5.80 -14.17 26.62
CA ASP A 396 -5.93 -13.78 28.03
C ASP A 396 -4.96 -12.62 28.33
N ASP A 397 -5.42 -11.38 28.19
CA ASP A 397 -4.57 -10.17 28.17
C ASP A 397 -4.38 -9.52 29.54
N HIS A 398 -3.25 -8.84 29.73
CA HIS A 398 -2.90 -8.10 30.93
C HIS A 398 -2.65 -6.62 30.59
N LEU A 399 -3.68 -5.79 30.78
CA LEU A 399 -3.68 -4.38 30.42
C LEU A 399 -3.50 -3.49 31.66
N LEU A 400 -2.45 -2.68 31.63
CA LEU A 400 -2.09 -1.76 32.71
C LEU A 400 -2.08 -0.34 32.14
N GLY A 401 -2.91 0.56 32.68
CA GLY A 401 -2.95 1.97 32.26
C GLY A 401 -1.61 2.67 32.49
N GLY A 402 -1.01 2.44 33.66
CA GLY A 402 0.32 2.96 33.99
C GLY A 402 1.50 1.99 33.76
N ASN A 403 2.50 2.14 34.64
CA ASN A 403 3.76 1.36 34.62
C ASN A 403 3.72 0.09 35.50
N GLY A 404 2.55 -0.31 35.97
CA GLY A 404 2.37 -1.39 36.93
C GLY A 404 2.71 -0.98 38.37
N ARG A 405 2.68 0.32 38.66
CA ARG A 405 2.79 0.88 40.00
C ARG A 405 1.78 2.01 40.18
N ALA A 406 0.86 1.82 41.13
CA ALA A 406 -0.17 2.78 41.55
C ALA A 406 0.32 4.11 42.18
N ASN A 407 1.54 4.58 41.89
CA ASN A 407 2.20 5.68 42.59
C ASN A 407 2.71 6.81 41.70
N GLN A 408 2.37 6.82 40.42
CA GLN A 408 2.70 7.89 39.47
C GLN A 408 1.41 8.41 38.79
N ALA A 409 1.45 9.63 38.24
CA ALA A 409 0.30 10.19 37.53
C ALA A 409 0.25 9.55 36.15
N ASP A 410 -0.54 8.48 36.04
CA ASP A 410 -0.52 7.57 34.90
C ASP A 410 -1.51 8.03 33.81
N GLY A 411 -2.68 8.61 34.13
CA GLY A 411 -3.54 9.32 33.16
C GLY A 411 -5.02 9.00 33.36
N ASP A 412 -5.92 9.44 32.48
CA ASP A 412 -7.29 8.90 32.45
C ASP A 412 -7.39 7.94 31.25
N ASP A 413 -7.38 6.62 31.51
CA ASP A 413 -7.18 5.59 30.48
C ASP A 413 -8.47 4.87 30.05
N ILE A 414 -8.46 4.28 28.86
CA ILE A 414 -9.49 3.37 28.36
C ILE A 414 -8.83 2.02 28.06
N LEU A 415 -9.18 0.99 28.81
CA LEU A 415 -8.66 -0.37 28.62
C LEU A 415 -9.78 -1.29 28.11
N GLU A 416 -9.55 -1.96 26.99
CA GLU A 416 -10.45 -2.94 26.37
C GLU A 416 -9.76 -4.31 26.26
N GLY A 417 -10.19 -5.29 27.06
CA GLY A 417 -9.64 -6.66 27.04
C GLY A 417 -9.91 -7.35 25.71
N GLY A 418 -11.17 -7.71 25.45
CA GLY A 418 -11.61 -8.25 24.17
C GLY A 418 -12.20 -9.66 24.30
N GLU A 419 -11.68 -10.62 23.54
CA GLU A 419 -12.03 -12.04 23.67
C GLU A 419 -11.00 -12.76 24.53
N GLY A 420 -11.35 -13.15 25.76
CA GLY A 420 -10.44 -13.87 26.64
C GLY A 420 -10.71 -13.58 28.11
N ASN A 421 -9.90 -14.13 29.01
CA ASN A 421 -10.00 -13.85 30.45
C ASN A 421 -8.99 -12.77 30.82
N ASP A 422 -9.42 -11.52 30.76
CA ASP A 422 -8.49 -10.40 30.76
C ASP A 422 -8.27 -9.84 32.17
N ILE A 423 -7.09 -9.26 32.39
CA ILE A 423 -6.73 -8.50 33.58
C ILE A 423 -6.63 -7.03 33.20
N LEU A 424 -7.49 -6.20 33.78
CA LEU A 424 -7.53 -4.76 33.54
C LEU A 424 -7.23 -4.00 34.82
N TYR A 425 -6.23 -3.14 34.78
CA TYR A 425 -5.88 -2.26 35.88
C TYR A 425 -5.53 -0.85 35.39
N GLY A 426 -6.44 0.11 35.61
CA GLY A 426 -6.27 1.51 35.19
C GLY A 426 -5.14 2.23 35.91
N GLU A 427 -4.79 1.82 37.13
CA GLU A 427 -3.85 2.56 37.99
C GLU A 427 -4.36 3.97 38.32
N GLN A 428 -3.50 5.00 38.39
CA GLN A 428 -3.94 6.36 38.75
C GLN A 428 -4.65 7.04 37.60
N GLY A 429 -5.90 7.41 37.80
CA GLY A 429 -6.76 7.93 36.76
C GLY A 429 -8.24 7.86 37.08
N ASN A 430 -9.06 8.42 36.21
CA ASN A 430 -10.48 8.09 36.13
C ASN A 430 -10.69 7.20 34.91
N ASP A 431 -10.41 5.92 35.08
CA ASP A 431 -10.26 5.01 33.95
C ASP A 431 -11.57 4.36 33.54
N LEU A 432 -11.66 3.95 32.28
CA LEU A 432 -12.74 3.12 31.73
C LEU A 432 -12.20 1.73 31.40
N LEU A 433 -12.67 0.73 32.13
CA LEU A 433 -12.24 -0.66 31.97
C LEU A 433 -13.38 -1.47 31.33
N LYS A 434 -13.11 -2.09 30.18
CA LYS A 434 -14.05 -2.93 29.45
C LYS A 434 -13.42 -4.31 29.26
N GLY A 435 -13.83 -5.30 30.05
CA GLY A 435 -13.24 -6.64 29.96
C GLY A 435 -13.53 -7.31 28.62
N GLY A 436 -14.76 -7.17 28.12
CA GLY A 436 -15.18 -7.87 26.91
C GLY A 436 -15.83 -9.21 27.25
N THR A 437 -15.59 -10.24 26.43
CA THR A 437 -16.15 -11.57 26.66
C THR A 437 -15.15 -12.48 27.36
N GLY A 438 -15.54 -13.11 28.47
CA GLY A 438 -14.70 -14.12 29.10
C GLY A 438 -14.92 -14.16 30.60
N ASN A 439 -13.86 -14.23 31.40
CA ASN A 439 -13.97 -14.05 32.85
C ASN A 439 -12.91 -13.05 33.27
N ASP A 440 -13.33 -11.80 33.41
CA ASP A 440 -12.38 -10.71 33.48
C ASP A 440 -12.11 -10.29 34.93
N HIS A 441 -10.91 -9.79 35.15
CA HIS A 441 -10.44 -9.34 36.45
C HIS A 441 -10.11 -7.85 36.41
N TYR A 442 -10.90 -7.07 37.13
CA TYR A 442 -10.68 -5.64 37.28
C TYR A 442 -10.00 -5.36 38.60
N TYR A 443 -8.95 -4.54 38.61
CA TYR A 443 -8.20 -4.20 39.81
C TYR A 443 -8.37 -2.73 40.17
N TYR A 444 -8.54 -2.47 41.47
CA TYR A 444 -8.63 -1.11 42.03
C TYR A 444 -7.80 -0.98 43.30
N GLN A 445 -7.17 0.17 43.50
CA GLN A 445 -6.41 0.49 44.71
C GLN A 445 -6.85 1.85 45.30
N ALA A 446 -6.68 2.04 46.61
CA ALA A 446 -7.09 3.28 47.26
C ALA A 446 -6.24 4.48 46.76
N GLY A 447 -6.91 5.59 46.47
CA GLY A 447 -6.28 6.84 46.05
C GLY A 447 -5.94 6.92 44.56
N THR A 448 -6.36 5.94 43.75
CA THR A 448 -6.06 5.93 42.32
C THR A 448 -7.06 6.70 41.47
N GLY A 449 -8.32 6.84 41.93
CA GLY A 449 -9.27 7.76 41.32
C GLY A 449 -10.68 7.19 41.18
N LYS A 450 -11.37 7.51 40.08
CA LYS A 450 -12.77 7.14 39.86
C LYS A 450 -12.92 6.28 38.61
N ASP A 451 -12.84 4.98 38.81
CA ASP A 451 -12.84 4.05 37.69
C ASP A 451 -14.27 3.64 37.34
N THR A 452 -14.49 3.40 36.07
CA THR A 452 -15.76 2.92 35.52
C THR A 452 -15.53 1.59 34.82
N ILE A 453 -16.36 0.60 35.14
CA ILE A 453 -16.32 -0.73 34.52
C ILE A 453 -17.54 -0.90 33.62
N ASP A 454 -17.31 -1.23 32.36
CA ASP A 454 -18.30 -1.78 31.45
C ASP A 454 -18.16 -3.31 31.40
N ASN A 455 -19.06 -4.00 32.11
CA ASN A 455 -19.07 -5.46 32.18
C ASN A 455 -20.02 -6.08 31.13
N SER A 456 -20.31 -5.41 30.02
CA SER A 456 -21.39 -5.84 29.13
C SER A 456 -21.16 -7.16 28.37
N GLY A 457 -19.92 -7.64 28.23
CA GLY A 457 -19.63 -8.88 27.48
C GLY A 457 -19.86 -10.19 28.24
N GLY A 458 -20.18 -10.11 29.54
CA GLY A 458 -20.57 -11.24 30.36
C GLY A 458 -19.40 -12.13 30.76
N GLY A 459 -19.67 -13.08 31.67
CA GLY A 459 -18.59 -13.80 32.32
C GLY A 459 -18.82 -14.04 33.78
N ARG A 460 -17.83 -14.66 34.41
CA ARG A 460 -17.71 -14.69 35.87
C ARG A 460 -16.66 -13.67 36.32
N ASP A 461 -16.99 -12.41 36.16
CA ASP A 461 -16.04 -11.32 36.34
C ASP A 461 -15.86 -10.93 37.81
N VAL A 462 -14.64 -10.50 38.14
CA VAL A 462 -14.21 -10.23 39.51
C VAL A 462 -13.64 -8.82 39.62
N LEU A 463 -14.16 -8.04 40.56
CA LEU A 463 -13.57 -6.77 40.97
C LEU A 463 -12.71 -6.98 42.22
N PHE A 464 -11.40 -6.83 42.07
CA PHE A 464 -10.39 -6.91 43.11
C PHE A 464 -10.10 -5.53 43.71
N PHE A 465 -10.05 -5.49 45.03
CA PHE A 465 -9.67 -4.31 45.79
C PHE A 465 -8.35 -4.58 46.52
N ILE A 466 -7.26 -3.99 46.04
CA ILE A 466 -5.89 -4.21 46.53
C ILE A 466 -5.60 -3.32 47.74
N ASP A 467 -5.06 -3.92 48.81
CA ASP A 467 -4.78 -3.25 50.10
C ASP A 467 -6.01 -2.54 50.72
N ILE A 468 -7.23 -2.99 50.37
CA ILE A 468 -8.49 -2.45 50.88
C ILE A 468 -9.31 -3.57 51.52
N ASN A 469 -9.37 -3.54 52.84
CA ASN A 469 -10.24 -4.39 53.64
C ASN A 469 -11.71 -4.03 53.44
N ARG A 470 -12.59 -5.02 53.55
CA ARG A 470 -14.04 -4.93 53.37
C ARG A 470 -14.72 -3.89 54.24
N ASN A 471 -14.20 -3.64 55.44
CA ASN A 471 -14.76 -2.62 56.34
C ASN A 471 -14.59 -1.18 55.82
N ARG A 472 -13.73 -0.98 54.82
CA ARG A 472 -13.54 0.30 54.11
C ARG A 472 -14.48 0.45 52.91
N LEU A 473 -15.15 -0.61 52.48
CA LEU A 473 -16.02 -0.59 51.30
C LEU A 473 -17.46 -0.24 51.69
N SER A 474 -18.07 0.67 50.92
CA SER A 474 -19.51 0.94 50.98
C SER A 474 -20.15 0.85 49.59
N PHE A 475 -21.31 0.19 49.53
CA PHE A 475 -21.98 -0.19 48.30
C PHE A 475 -23.22 0.66 48.09
N TYR A 476 -23.38 1.18 46.88
CA TYR A 476 -24.49 2.05 46.53
C TYR A 476 -25.08 1.72 45.16
N GLN A 477 -26.37 1.98 45.02
CA GLN A 477 -27.07 1.96 43.75
C GLN A 477 -27.32 3.39 43.28
N ASP A 478 -26.79 3.73 42.12
CA ASP A 478 -27.06 4.97 41.40
C ASP A 478 -27.73 4.63 40.07
N LYS A 479 -29.05 4.85 39.98
CA LYS A 479 -29.88 4.39 38.87
C LYS A 479 -29.72 2.87 38.65
N LYS A 480 -29.02 2.47 37.58
CA LYS A 480 -28.77 1.07 37.18
C LYS A 480 -27.37 0.60 37.54
N ASP A 481 -26.51 1.49 38.04
CA ASP A 481 -25.10 1.21 38.28
C ASP A 481 -24.87 0.84 39.73
N LEU A 482 -23.89 -0.04 39.94
CA LEU A 482 -23.30 -0.28 41.26
C LEU A 482 -22.15 0.71 41.45
N VAL A 483 -22.15 1.44 42.56
CA VAL A 483 -21.05 2.32 42.95
C VAL A 483 -20.46 1.78 44.25
N VAL A 484 -19.19 1.43 44.22
CA VAL A 484 -18.43 1.01 45.40
C VAL A 484 -17.50 2.14 45.80
N LEU A 485 -17.70 2.70 47.00
CA LEU A 485 -16.82 3.73 47.55
C LEU A 485 -15.81 3.11 48.51
N VAL A 486 -14.58 3.62 48.50
CA VAL A 486 -13.56 3.32 49.49
C VAL A 486 -13.54 4.44 50.53
N ASP A 487 -13.59 4.08 51.82
CA ASP A 487 -13.63 4.99 52.97
C ASP A 487 -14.79 6.00 52.94
N ASN A 488 -15.86 5.70 52.18
CA ASN A 488 -16.96 6.62 51.83
C ASN A 488 -16.52 7.91 51.11
N ASP A 489 -15.38 7.87 50.44
CA ASP A 489 -14.87 8.97 49.63
C ASP A 489 -15.38 8.84 48.18
N LYS A 490 -16.04 9.90 47.68
CA LYS A 490 -16.55 9.92 46.29
C LYS A 490 -15.44 10.03 45.26
N ASN A 491 -14.22 10.39 45.67
CA ASN A 491 -13.04 10.45 44.80
C ASN A 491 -12.25 9.15 44.77
N GLN A 492 -12.67 8.15 45.55
CA GLN A 492 -12.10 6.81 45.54
C GLN A 492 -13.23 5.81 45.32
N GLN A 493 -13.60 5.62 44.05
CA GLN A 493 -14.75 4.81 43.69
C GLN A 493 -14.50 3.91 42.49
N VAL A 494 -15.25 2.82 42.44
CA VAL A 494 -15.46 2.03 41.23
C VAL A 494 -16.94 2.02 40.90
N ARG A 495 -17.30 2.44 39.68
CA ARG A 495 -18.66 2.38 39.16
C ARG A 495 -18.78 1.24 38.15
N VAL A 496 -19.61 0.25 38.42
CA VAL A 496 -19.95 -0.81 37.47
C VAL A 496 -21.25 -0.43 36.77
N LEU A 497 -21.16 -0.12 35.48
CA LEU A 497 -22.29 0.31 34.68
C LEU A 497 -23.34 -0.78 34.56
N ASN A 498 -24.62 -0.40 34.64
CA ASN A 498 -25.74 -1.29 34.37
C ASN A 498 -25.82 -2.59 35.22
N HIS A 499 -25.04 -2.70 36.30
CA HIS A 499 -24.99 -3.87 37.18
C HIS A 499 -26.37 -4.42 37.56
N PHE A 500 -27.31 -3.53 37.89
CA PHE A 500 -28.65 -3.91 38.35
C PHE A 500 -29.63 -4.29 37.23
N ASN A 501 -29.23 -4.20 35.94
CA ASN A 501 -29.96 -4.88 34.87
C ASN A 501 -29.82 -6.41 35.00
N GLY A 502 -28.77 -6.88 35.66
CA GLY A 502 -28.47 -8.31 35.79
C GLY A 502 -27.94 -8.92 34.50
N GLY A 503 -27.90 -10.26 34.46
CA GLY A 503 -27.30 -10.99 33.34
C GLY A 503 -25.80 -10.66 33.20
N ASP A 504 -25.38 -10.47 31.96
CA ASP A 504 -23.98 -10.29 31.57
C ASP A 504 -23.38 -8.99 32.12
N SER A 505 -24.16 -7.91 32.27
CA SER A 505 -23.67 -6.61 32.80
C SER A 505 -23.34 -6.60 34.29
N ALA A 506 -23.53 -7.70 35.02
CA ALA A 506 -23.40 -7.72 36.47
C ALA A 506 -22.10 -8.38 36.94
N ILE A 507 -21.25 -7.61 37.63
CA ILE A 507 -20.07 -8.17 38.31
C ILE A 507 -20.45 -9.36 39.21
N SER A 508 -19.74 -10.48 39.03
CA SER A 508 -20.07 -11.74 39.70
C SER A 508 -19.54 -11.78 41.13
N LEU A 509 -18.34 -11.25 41.33
CA LEU A 509 -17.60 -11.31 42.58
C LEU A 509 -16.93 -9.97 42.89
N ILE A 510 -16.88 -9.63 44.18
CA ILE A 510 -16.04 -8.55 44.71
C ILE A 510 -15.09 -9.17 45.72
N GLN A 511 -13.78 -8.99 45.51
CA GLN A 511 -12.72 -9.52 46.35
C GLN A 511 -12.00 -8.37 47.08
N PRO A 512 -12.38 -8.08 48.35
CA PRO A 512 -11.57 -7.25 49.24
C PRO A 512 -10.25 -7.94 49.60
N ASP A 513 -9.29 -7.18 50.11
CA ASP A 513 -7.99 -7.72 50.52
C ASP A 513 -8.10 -8.64 51.77
N ASP A 514 -9.10 -8.41 52.62
CA ASP A 514 -9.38 -9.27 53.78
C ASP A 514 -10.36 -10.44 53.47
N GLY A 515 -9.77 -11.61 53.26
CA GLY A 515 -10.50 -12.89 53.30
C GLY A 515 -11.12 -13.31 51.97
N PHE A 516 -12.34 -13.87 52.02
CA PHE A 516 -12.97 -14.50 50.85
C PHE A 516 -13.82 -13.53 50.03
N ALA A 517 -13.80 -13.66 48.70
CA ALA A 517 -14.69 -12.95 47.79
C ALA A 517 -16.15 -12.97 48.24
N MET A 518 -16.82 -11.82 48.11
CA MET A 518 -18.26 -11.69 48.23
C MET A 518 -18.87 -11.98 46.87
N ASN A 519 -19.75 -12.98 46.80
CA ASN A 519 -20.58 -13.16 45.63
C ASN A 519 -21.66 -12.06 45.55
N ARG A 520 -22.26 -11.93 44.37
CA ARG A 520 -23.35 -11.00 44.09
C ARG A 520 -24.43 -10.94 45.17
N GLN A 521 -24.99 -12.10 45.54
CA GLN A 521 -26.04 -12.16 46.55
C GLN A 521 -25.58 -11.63 47.91
N ALA A 522 -24.29 -11.78 48.26
CA ALA A 522 -23.76 -11.28 49.53
C ALA A 522 -23.62 -9.75 49.52
N PHE A 523 -22.95 -9.16 48.53
CA PHE A 523 -22.70 -7.72 48.54
C PHE A 523 -23.94 -6.88 48.18
N GLU A 524 -24.87 -7.41 47.37
CA GLU A 524 -26.11 -6.69 47.03
C GLU A 524 -26.99 -6.46 48.27
N THR A 525 -26.87 -7.29 49.32
CA THR A 525 -27.56 -7.06 50.61
C THR A 525 -27.03 -5.85 51.37
N LEU A 526 -25.85 -5.34 51.01
CA LEU A 526 -25.19 -4.19 51.64
C LEU A 526 -25.45 -2.87 50.92
N VAL A 527 -26.06 -2.93 49.72
CA VAL A 527 -26.29 -1.79 48.83
C VAL A 527 -27.30 -0.81 49.43
N LYS A 528 -27.00 0.48 49.34
CA LYS A 528 -27.86 1.61 49.76
C LYS A 528 -28.14 2.54 48.57
N PRO A 529 -29.17 3.40 48.62
CA PRO A 529 -29.33 4.46 47.62
C PRO A 529 -28.10 5.37 47.61
N TYR A 530 -27.57 5.69 46.42
CA TYR A 530 -26.42 6.59 46.30
C TYR A 530 -26.72 7.95 46.93
N PRO A 531 -25.83 8.50 47.77
CA PRO A 531 -26.07 9.76 48.44
C PRO A 531 -26.01 10.91 47.43
N ASN A 532 -27.19 11.32 46.96
CA ASN A 532 -27.36 12.57 46.23
C ASN A 532 -26.84 13.71 47.11
N THR A 533 -25.93 14.53 46.58
CA THR A 533 -25.60 15.81 47.19
C THR A 533 -26.87 16.63 47.30
N ILE A 534 -27.16 17.15 48.50
CA ILE A 534 -28.23 18.14 48.71
C ILE A 534 -27.91 19.47 47.97
N ASP A 535 -26.72 19.60 47.37
CA ASP A 535 -26.31 20.75 46.55
C ASP A 535 -26.87 20.81 45.12
N ASP A 536 -27.60 19.79 44.64
CA ASP A 536 -28.18 19.76 43.28
C ASP A 536 -29.71 19.64 43.26
N PHE A 537 -30.39 20.43 44.11
CA PHE A 537 -31.76 20.83 43.80
C PHE A 537 -31.68 22.10 42.95
N SER A 538 -31.49 21.95 41.64
CA SER A 538 -31.90 23.01 40.72
C SER A 538 -33.40 23.24 40.93
N LEU A 539 -33.75 24.47 41.32
CA LEU A 539 -35.12 24.93 41.60
C LEU A 539 -36.04 24.90 40.36
N GLU A 540 -35.60 24.34 39.23
CA GLU A 540 -36.41 24.21 38.03
C GLU A 540 -37.47 23.11 38.12
N ASN A 541 -37.34 22.15 39.05
CA ASN A 541 -38.24 20.99 39.12
C ASN A 541 -39.29 21.01 40.24
N THR A 542 -39.38 22.09 41.03
CA THR A 542 -40.41 22.23 42.08
C THR A 542 -41.72 22.84 41.56
N THR A 543 -41.69 23.65 40.50
CA THR A 543 -42.90 24.28 39.95
C THR A 543 -43.72 23.29 39.13
N THR A 544 -43.06 22.44 38.34
CA THR A 544 -43.67 21.44 37.47
C THR A 544 -44.37 20.33 38.26
N ASN A 545 -43.80 19.94 39.42
CA ASN A 545 -44.40 18.92 40.27
C ASN A 545 -45.61 19.43 41.08
N VAL A 546 -45.62 20.72 41.48
CA VAL A 546 -46.76 21.31 42.20
C VAL A 546 -47.95 21.54 41.26
N GLU A 547 -47.72 22.01 40.02
CA GLU A 547 -48.81 22.15 39.04
C GLU A 547 -49.36 20.80 38.59
N SER A 548 -48.51 19.77 38.47
CA SER A 548 -48.94 18.40 38.15
C SER A 548 -49.75 17.77 39.29
N LEU A 549 -49.40 18.03 40.55
CA LEU A 549 -50.18 17.58 41.71
C LEU A 549 -51.52 18.32 41.83
N ILE A 550 -51.53 19.63 41.54
CA ILE A 550 -52.75 20.46 41.50
C ILE A 550 -53.69 20.02 40.37
N HIS A 551 -53.15 19.66 39.21
CA HIS A 551 -53.92 19.13 38.10
C HIS A 551 -54.52 17.75 38.43
N ALA A 552 -53.77 16.88 39.12
CA ALA A 552 -54.24 15.58 39.58
C ALA A 552 -55.34 15.68 40.68
N MET A 553 -55.36 16.76 41.47
CA MET A 553 -56.35 16.99 42.53
C MET A 553 -57.62 17.73 42.06
N SER A 554 -57.64 18.26 40.83
CA SER A 554 -58.76 19.03 40.25
C SER A 554 -60.07 18.23 40.10
N GLY A 555 -60.01 16.89 40.21
CA GLY A 555 -61.16 16.00 40.20
C GLY A 555 -61.81 15.71 41.56
N PHE A 556 -61.21 16.16 42.68
CA PHE A 556 -61.59 15.67 44.03
C PHE A 556 -61.85 16.77 45.09
N VAL A 557 -61.64 18.05 44.79
CA VAL A 557 -61.71 19.14 45.80
C VAL A 557 -62.28 20.42 45.18
N SER A 558 -62.93 21.29 45.98
CA SER A 558 -63.57 22.51 45.45
C SER A 558 -62.55 23.59 45.07
N GLU A 559 -62.86 24.42 44.08
CA GLU A 559 -62.00 25.50 43.56
C GLU A 559 -61.56 26.51 44.64
N ARG A 560 -62.34 26.62 45.73
CA ARG A 560 -62.03 27.47 46.89
C ARG A 560 -60.93 26.87 47.78
N GLU A 561 -60.85 25.56 47.92
CA GLU A 561 -59.81 24.85 48.68
C GLU A 561 -58.48 24.81 47.90
N LEU A 562 -58.55 24.71 46.58
CA LEU A 562 -57.40 24.85 45.68
C LEU A 562 -56.72 26.22 45.77
N ASN A 563 -57.50 27.30 45.79
CA ASN A 563 -56.95 28.66 45.92
C ASN A 563 -56.38 28.96 47.32
N THR A 564 -56.90 28.33 48.37
CA THR A 564 -56.36 28.46 49.74
C THR A 564 -55.01 27.75 49.84
N THR A 565 -54.88 26.55 49.26
CA THR A 565 -53.63 25.79 49.19
C THR A 565 -52.56 26.51 48.36
N ARG A 566 -52.95 27.16 47.26
CA ARG A 566 -52.03 27.97 46.42
C ARG A 566 -51.45 29.16 47.21
N ALA A 567 -52.26 29.80 48.04
CA ALA A 567 -51.82 30.92 48.88
C ALA A 567 -50.87 30.49 50.01
N GLU A 568 -51.11 29.33 50.65
CA GLU A 568 -50.25 28.79 51.70
C GLU A 568 -48.88 28.31 51.17
N VAL A 569 -48.86 27.67 50.00
CA VAL A 569 -47.61 27.26 49.34
C VAL A 569 -46.77 28.47 48.91
N THR A 570 -47.42 29.53 48.41
CA THR A 570 -46.73 30.77 48.03
C THR A 570 -46.18 31.50 49.26
N ALA A 571 -46.92 31.55 50.37
CA ALA A 571 -46.46 32.13 51.62
C ALA A 571 -45.29 31.35 52.25
N THR A 572 -45.25 30.02 52.08
CA THR A 572 -44.15 29.18 52.57
C THR A 572 -42.89 29.36 51.73
N ALA A 573 -43.03 29.58 50.41
CA ALA A 573 -41.91 29.89 49.51
C ALA A 573 -41.28 31.26 49.81
N GLU A 574 -42.07 32.28 50.16
CA GLU A 574 -41.56 33.60 50.58
C GLU A 574 -40.83 33.56 51.93
N VAL A 575 -41.29 32.73 52.88
CA VAL A 575 -40.59 32.54 54.16
C VAL A 575 -39.25 31.82 53.96
N TYR A 576 -39.16 30.88 53.03
CA TYR A 576 -37.89 30.19 52.72
C TYR A 576 -36.90 31.09 51.97
N SER A 577 -37.35 31.94 51.04
CA SER A 577 -36.44 32.90 50.37
C SER A 577 -35.84 33.93 51.35
N ALA A 578 -36.60 34.32 52.37
CA ALA A 578 -36.11 35.21 53.43
C ALA A 578 -35.09 34.56 54.38
N ILE A 579 -35.07 33.21 54.49
CA ILE A 579 -34.10 32.46 55.27
C ILE A 579 -32.79 32.29 54.49
N THR A 580 -32.85 32.11 53.18
CA THR A 580 -31.66 31.93 52.32
C THR A 580 -30.81 33.19 52.20
N VAL A 581 -31.39 34.39 52.30
CA VAL A 581 -30.65 35.67 52.25
C VAL A 581 -29.85 35.97 53.54
N ASN A 582 -30.15 35.29 54.66
CA ASN A 582 -29.45 35.51 55.94
C ASN A 582 -28.32 34.49 56.22
N LEU A 583 -28.05 33.56 55.30
CA LEU A 583 -27.02 32.51 55.46
C LEU A 583 -25.95 32.50 54.34
N THR A 584 -25.93 33.53 53.48
CA THR A 584 -24.82 33.82 52.55
C THR A 584 -23.79 34.77 53.14
#